data_AF-A0AB36KNU7-F1
#
_entry.id   AF-A0AB36KNU7-F1
#
_cell.length_a   1.000
_cell.length_b   1.000
_cell.length_c   1.000
_cell.angle_alpha   90.00
_cell.angle_beta   90.00
_cell.angle_gamma   90.00
#
_symmetry.space_group_name_H-M   'P 1'
#
loop_
_entity.id
_entity.type
_entity.pdbx_description
1 polymer ?
#
loop_
_entity_poly.entity_id
_entity_poly.type
_entity_poly.pdbx_seq_one_letter_code
_entity_poly.pdbx_strand_id
1 'polypeptide(L)'
;MNSPETTWTEENSSCALHLHWYALCERKDLVANSGVVAWLEGKQIALFYLPDTAQGEQLFAIDNRDPKSGANVIGRGLTGQIAGELVIASPLYKQHFRLHDGSCIEYPEQRLEVWPVRLNGERVEIAV
;
A
#
# COMPACT_ATOMS: atom_id res chain seq x y z
N MET A 1 -43.99 41.20 21.58
CA MET A 1 -42.81 40.78 22.35
C MET A 1 -42.91 39.27 22.54
N ASN A 2 -42.29 38.50 21.65
CA ASN A 2 -42.04 37.06 21.76
C ASN A 2 -40.77 36.78 20.94
N SER A 3 -39.74 36.22 21.57
CA SER A 3 -38.64 35.51 20.89
C SER A 3 -39.19 34.18 20.31
N PRO A 4 -38.48 33.49 19.38
CA PRO A 4 -37.40 32.59 19.83
C PRO A 4 -36.22 32.39 18.85
N GLU A 5 -35.11 31.95 19.45
CA GLU A 5 -34.09 30.97 18.99
C GLU A 5 -33.77 30.80 17.50
N THR A 6 -32.48 30.95 17.14
CA THR A 6 -31.84 30.01 16.21
C THR A 6 -30.36 29.82 16.58
N THR A 7 -30.11 28.63 17.10
CA THR A 7 -28.90 27.81 17.22
C THR A 7 -27.70 28.21 16.34
N TRP A 8 -26.55 28.44 16.99
CA TRP A 8 -25.23 28.32 16.36
C TRP A 8 -24.73 26.88 16.57
N THR A 9 -24.78 26.06 15.53
CA THR A 9 -24.04 24.80 15.44
C THR A 9 -23.33 24.77 14.10
N GLU A 10 -22.15 25.36 14.03
CA GLU A 10 -21.19 25.05 12.97
C GLU A 10 -20.31 23.91 13.46
N GLU A 11 -20.76 22.69 13.16
CA GLU A 11 -19.94 21.49 13.18
C GLU A 11 -18.88 21.61 12.09
N ASN A 12 -17.68 22.01 12.49
CA ASN A 12 -16.52 22.09 11.61
C ASN A 12 -16.07 20.66 11.24
N SER A 13 -16.68 20.15 10.18
CA SER A 13 -16.44 18.86 9.57
C SER A 13 -14.95 18.71 9.22
N SER A 14 -14.34 17.67 9.78
CA SER A 14 -12.98 17.24 9.50
C SER A 14 -12.73 17.14 7.99
N CYS A 15 -11.64 17.74 7.50
CA CYS A 15 -11.13 17.57 6.14
C CYS A 15 -10.88 16.07 5.85
N ALA A 16 -11.88 15.39 5.29
CA ALA A 16 -11.68 14.08 4.71
C ALA A 16 -10.86 14.28 3.43
N LEU A 17 -9.56 13.92 3.48
CA LEU A 17 -8.73 13.79 2.29
C LEU A 17 -9.48 12.87 1.32
N HIS A 18 -9.89 13.42 0.19
CA HIS A 18 -10.71 12.72 -0.80
C HIS A 18 -9.80 11.77 -1.58
N LEU A 19 -9.53 10.59 -1.00
CA LEU A 19 -8.75 9.52 -1.61
C LEU A 19 -9.34 9.16 -2.98
N HIS A 20 -8.57 9.37 -4.05
CA HIS A 20 -9.00 9.04 -5.40
C HIS A 20 -8.55 7.64 -5.77
N TRP A 21 -9.49 6.76 -6.09
CA TRP A 21 -9.22 5.37 -6.43
C TRP A 21 -8.96 5.21 -7.92
N TYR A 22 -7.84 4.57 -8.26
CA TYR A 22 -7.41 4.27 -9.62
C TYR A 22 -7.37 2.75 -9.82
N ALA A 23 -8.04 2.26 -10.86
CA ALA A 23 -7.94 0.87 -11.26
C ALA A 23 -6.60 0.61 -11.98
N LEU A 24 -5.83 -0.37 -11.51
CA LEU A 24 -4.52 -0.71 -12.07
C LEU A 24 -4.57 -1.95 -12.98
N CYS A 25 -5.10 -3.05 -12.44
CA CYS A 25 -5.15 -4.34 -13.13
C CYS A 25 -6.34 -5.17 -12.64
N GLU A 26 -6.53 -6.36 -13.19
CA GLU A 26 -7.51 -7.31 -12.70
C GLU A 26 -6.89 -8.24 -11.66
N ARG A 27 -7.73 -8.83 -10.81
CA ARG A 27 -7.32 -9.80 -9.79
C ARG A 27 -6.56 -10.96 -10.42
N LYS A 28 -6.98 -11.45 -11.60
CA LYS A 28 -6.35 -12.56 -12.32
C LYS A 28 -4.91 -12.29 -12.76
N ASP A 29 -4.51 -11.02 -12.87
CA ASP A 29 -3.15 -10.63 -13.26
C ASP A 29 -2.19 -10.72 -12.07
N LEU A 30 -2.73 -10.77 -10.84
CA LEU A 30 -1.96 -10.94 -9.61
C LEU A 30 -1.57 -12.40 -9.41
N VAL A 31 -0.27 -12.60 -9.19
CA VAL A 31 0.31 -13.90 -8.86
C VAL A 31 0.44 -14.05 -7.35
N ALA A 32 -0.09 -15.14 -6.80
CA ALA A 32 0.00 -15.43 -5.37
C ALA A 32 1.45 -15.45 -4.87
N ASN A 33 1.68 -14.78 -3.74
CA ASN A 33 2.96 -14.68 -3.04
C ASN A 33 4.09 -14.06 -3.86
N SER A 34 3.78 -13.38 -4.96
CA SER A 34 4.73 -12.74 -5.85
C SER A 34 4.38 -11.27 -6.07
N GLY A 35 5.39 -10.45 -6.33
CA GLY A 35 5.19 -9.06 -6.72
C GLY A 35 4.80 -8.93 -8.19
N VAL A 36 3.81 -8.11 -8.47
CA VAL A 36 3.42 -7.66 -9.82
C VAL A 36 3.56 -6.15 -9.87
N VAL A 37 4.31 -5.62 -10.85
CA VAL A 37 4.58 -4.18 -10.94
C VAL A 37 3.58 -3.53 -11.89
N ALA A 38 2.88 -2.53 -11.39
CA ALA A 38 1.98 -1.67 -12.14
C ALA A 38 2.58 -0.27 -12.30
N TRP A 39 2.10 0.48 -13.29
CA TRP A 39 2.49 1.86 -13.54
C TRP A 39 1.33 2.80 -13.24
N LEU A 40 1.54 3.80 -12.40
CA LEU A 40 0.58 4.87 -12.14
C LEU A 40 1.29 6.22 -12.12
N GLU A 41 0.88 7.15 -12.99
CA GLU A 41 1.31 8.56 -12.97
C GLU A 41 2.84 8.79 -12.84
N GLY A 42 3.66 7.96 -13.49
CA GLY A 42 5.12 8.10 -13.41
C GLY A 42 5.79 7.30 -12.29
N LYS A 43 5.01 6.61 -11.46
CA LYS A 43 5.50 5.73 -10.39
C LYS A 43 5.30 4.26 -10.75
N GLN A 44 6.26 3.43 -10.34
CA GLN A 44 6.16 1.98 -10.42
C GLN A 44 5.73 1.44 -9.06
N ILE A 45 4.58 0.80 -9.02
CA ILE A 45 3.96 0.32 -7.79
C ILE A 45 4.03 -1.20 -7.82
N ALA A 46 4.71 -1.79 -6.84
CA ALA A 46 4.77 -3.22 -6.65
C ALA A 46 3.56 -3.67 -5.82
N LEU A 47 2.70 -4.48 -6.45
CA LEU A 47 1.54 -5.11 -5.85
C LEU A 47 1.93 -6.50 -5.34
N PHE A 48 1.63 -6.79 -4.08
CA PHE A 48 1.86 -8.08 -3.45
C PHE A 48 0.54 -8.70 -3.04
N TYR A 49 0.23 -9.85 -3.64
CA TYR A 49 -1.00 -10.58 -3.39
C TYR A 49 -0.74 -11.84 -2.56
N LEU A 50 -1.27 -11.87 -1.34
CA LEU A 50 -1.09 -12.97 -0.38
C LEU A 50 -2.45 -13.60 -0.05
N PRO A 51 -2.87 -14.66 -0.77
CA PRO A 51 -4.16 -15.33 -0.51
C PRO A 51 -4.19 -16.11 0.81
N ASP A 52 -3.05 -16.68 1.20
CA ASP A 52 -2.95 -17.72 2.23
C ASP A 52 -2.37 -17.17 3.54
N THR A 53 -2.91 -16.06 4.04
CA THR A 53 -2.49 -15.50 5.34
C THR A 53 -3.45 -15.92 6.46
N ALA A 54 -3.00 -15.86 7.72
CA ALA A 54 -3.85 -16.16 8.88
C ALA A 54 -5.07 -15.22 9.00
N GLN A 55 -5.01 -14.05 8.35
CA GLN A 55 -6.04 -13.01 8.32
C GLN A 55 -6.87 -13.05 7.03
N GLY A 56 -6.64 -14.03 6.15
CA GLY A 56 -7.32 -14.18 4.87
C GLY A 56 -6.56 -13.57 3.68
N GLU A 57 -7.28 -13.17 2.65
CA GLU A 57 -6.72 -12.56 1.45
C GLU A 57 -6.18 -11.16 1.76
N GLN A 58 -4.87 -10.95 1.57
CA GLN A 58 -4.23 -9.66 1.76
C GLN A 58 -3.60 -9.14 0.47
N LEU A 59 -3.70 -7.84 0.26
CA LEU A 59 -3.14 -7.13 -0.88
C LEU A 59 -2.39 -5.90 -0.39
N PHE A 60 -1.17 -5.73 -0.86
CA PHE A 60 -0.31 -4.61 -0.50
C PHE A 60 0.20 -3.91 -1.75
N ALA A 61 0.35 -2.59 -1.69
CA ALA A 61 0.89 -1.78 -2.78
C ALA A 61 2.01 -0.89 -2.22
N ILE A 62 3.24 -1.11 -2.69
CA ILE A 62 4.42 -0.39 -2.21
C ILE A 62 5.29 0.08 -3.37
N ASP A 63 6.20 1.02 -3.12
CA ASP A 63 7.07 1.55 -4.17
C ASP A 63 8.00 0.44 -4.69
N ASN A 64 8.09 0.31 -6.02
CA ASN A 64 8.98 -0.64 -6.65
C ASN A 64 10.46 -0.18 -6.58
N ARG A 65 10.69 1.11 -6.32
CA ARG A 65 12.02 1.69 -6.24
C ARG A 65 12.64 1.47 -4.87
N ASP A 66 13.73 0.72 -4.84
CA ASP A 66 14.54 0.53 -3.64
C ASP A 66 15.26 1.85 -3.27
N PRO A 67 15.08 2.38 -2.05
CA PRO A 67 15.63 3.67 -1.62
C PRO A 67 17.16 3.67 -1.57
N LYS A 68 17.79 2.52 -1.33
CA LYS A 68 19.25 2.41 -1.21
C LYS A 68 19.94 2.32 -2.56
N SER A 69 19.44 1.47 -3.44
CA SER A 69 20.02 1.27 -4.77
C SER A 69 19.49 2.26 -5.82
N GLY A 70 18.32 2.83 -5.59
CA GLY A 70 17.60 3.63 -6.58
C GLY A 70 17.01 2.82 -7.73
N ALA A 71 17.08 1.49 -7.67
CA ALA A 71 16.66 0.58 -8.73
C ALA A 71 15.22 0.08 -8.51
N ASN A 72 14.51 -0.17 -9.60
CA ASN A 72 13.14 -0.67 -9.60
C ASN A 72 13.10 -2.20 -9.48
N VAL A 73 13.38 -2.71 -8.28
CA VAL A 73 13.61 -4.14 -8.02
C VAL A 73 12.75 -4.74 -6.91
N ILE A 74 12.03 -3.93 -6.13
CA ILE A 74 11.32 -4.42 -4.94
C ILE A 74 10.26 -5.47 -5.29
N GLY A 75 9.54 -5.30 -6.40
CA GLY A 75 8.54 -6.27 -6.89
C GLY A 75 9.12 -7.65 -7.23
N ARG A 76 10.44 -7.80 -7.28
CA ARG A 76 11.13 -9.08 -7.53
C ARG A 76 11.74 -9.67 -6.24
N GLY A 77 11.47 -9.05 -5.10
CA GLY A 77 11.91 -9.50 -3.79
C GLY A 77 11.23 -10.79 -3.36
N LEU A 78 11.79 -11.42 -2.32
CA LEU A 78 11.16 -12.56 -1.66
C LEU A 78 10.28 -12.06 -0.52
N THR A 79 9.01 -12.46 -0.55
CA THR A 79 8.09 -12.26 0.57
C THR A 79 8.44 -13.21 1.71
N GLY A 80 8.21 -12.76 2.94
CA GLY A 80 8.49 -13.54 4.13
C GLY A 80 7.82 -12.94 5.35
N GLN A 81 8.08 -13.54 6.51
CA GLN A 81 7.56 -13.06 7.79
C GLN A 81 8.69 -12.99 8.82
N ILE A 82 8.81 -11.86 9.51
CA ILE A 82 9.80 -11.64 10.57
C ILE A 82 9.06 -11.14 11.81
N ALA A 83 9.17 -11.88 12.91
CA ALA A 83 8.53 -11.55 14.19
C ALA A 83 7.01 -11.27 14.07
N GLY A 84 6.32 -11.95 13.16
CA GLY A 84 4.89 -11.77 12.90
C GLY A 84 4.56 -10.76 11.79
N GLU A 85 5.50 -9.93 11.38
CA GLU A 85 5.32 -8.90 10.35
C GLU A 85 5.62 -9.44 8.96
N LEU A 86 4.74 -9.15 8.00
CA LEU A 86 4.95 -9.49 6.59
C LEU A 86 5.95 -8.53 5.95
N VAL A 87 6.98 -9.10 5.33
CA VAL A 87 8.09 -8.35 4.77
C VAL A 87 8.41 -8.78 3.35
N ILE A 88 9.06 -7.87 2.63
CA ILE A 88 9.70 -8.10 1.34
C ILE A 88 11.21 -7.85 1.48
N ALA A 89 12.01 -8.83 1.07
CA ALA A 89 13.46 -8.67 1.02
C ALA A 89 13.88 -8.05 -0.32
N SER A 90 14.57 -6.89 -0.28
CA SER A 90 15.14 -6.27 -1.50
C SER A 90 16.11 -7.25 -2.18
N PRO A 91 15.97 -7.50 -3.50
CA PRO A 91 16.85 -8.44 -4.21
C PRO A 91 18.32 -8.09 -4.16
N LEU A 92 18.67 -6.81 -4.05
CA LEU A 92 20.05 -6.34 -4.15
C LEU A 92 20.77 -6.43 -2.80
N TYR A 93 20.25 -5.75 -1.79
CA TYR A 93 20.92 -5.61 -0.49
C TYR A 93 20.26 -6.39 0.65
N LYS A 94 19.24 -7.21 0.36
CA LYS A 94 18.54 -8.08 1.33
C LYS A 94 17.95 -7.36 2.53
N GLN A 95 17.69 -6.06 2.40
CA GLN A 95 16.98 -5.28 3.39
C GLN A 95 15.52 -5.72 3.43
N HIS A 96 14.95 -5.82 4.63
CA HIS A 96 13.57 -6.25 4.81
C HIS A 96 12.69 -5.03 5.01
N PHE A 97 11.75 -4.83 4.08
CA PHE A 97 10.73 -3.79 4.18
C PHE A 97 9.42 -4.42 4.58
N ARG A 98 8.73 -3.84 5.56
CA ARG A 98 7.39 -4.27 5.94
C ARG A 98 6.38 -3.90 4.86
N LEU A 99 5.53 -4.85 4.46
CA LEU A 99 4.51 -4.62 3.43
C LEU A 99 3.41 -3.66 3.90
N HIS A 100 3.15 -3.61 5.21
CA HIS A 100 2.06 -2.83 5.79
C HIS A 100 2.34 -1.32 5.80
N ASP A 101 3.55 -0.90 6.20
CA ASP A 101 3.90 0.51 6.37
C ASP A 101 5.10 0.95 5.53
N GLY A 102 5.78 0.03 4.84
CA GLY A 102 6.96 0.29 4.02
C GLY A 102 8.25 0.47 4.81
N SER A 103 8.23 0.36 6.14
CA SER A 103 9.40 0.62 6.99
C SER A 103 10.46 -0.48 6.84
N CYS A 104 11.72 -0.10 6.76
CA CYS A 104 12.83 -1.07 6.78
C CYS A 104 13.14 -1.50 8.23
N ILE A 105 13.33 -2.80 8.45
CA ILE A 105 13.63 -3.36 9.77
C ILE A 105 15.04 -2.99 10.22
N GLU A 106 16.02 -3.08 9.32
CA GLU A 106 17.42 -2.83 9.63
C GLU A 106 17.78 -1.35 9.70
N TYR A 107 17.10 -0.52 8.89
CA TYR A 107 17.40 0.90 8.70
C TYR A 107 16.11 1.73 8.86
N PRO A 108 15.73 2.12 10.10
CA PRO A 108 14.47 2.84 10.35
C PRO A 108 14.31 4.15 9.57
N GLU A 109 15.41 4.74 9.11
CA GLU A 109 15.42 5.92 8.25
C GLU A 109 14.99 5.65 6.80
N GLN A 110 14.97 4.38 6.37
CA GLN A 110 14.55 3.97 5.03
C GLN A 110 13.12 3.46 5.06
N ARG A 111 12.32 3.99 4.13
CA ARG A 111 10.91 3.64 4.00
C ARG A 111 10.50 3.64 2.53
N LEU A 112 9.69 2.67 2.16
CA LEU A 112 8.98 2.63 0.90
C LEU A 112 7.66 3.38 1.04
N GLU A 113 7.26 4.08 -0.02
CA GLU A 113 5.92 4.63 -0.12
C GLU A 113 4.91 3.48 -0.20
N VAL A 114 3.79 3.60 0.51
CA VAL A 114 2.73 2.59 0.55
C VAL A 114 1.43 3.27 0.17
N TRP A 115 0.67 2.62 -0.69
CA TRP A 115 -0.65 3.08 -1.11
C TRP A 115 -1.75 2.19 -0.55
N PRO A 116 -2.88 2.77 -0.10
CA PRO A 116 -4.06 1.99 0.16
C PRO A 116 -4.48 1.25 -1.11
N VAL A 117 -4.67 -0.07 -1.00
CA VAL A 117 -5.06 -0.92 -2.12
C VAL A 117 -6.24 -1.78 -1.71
N ARG A 118 -7.14 -2.05 -2.64
CA ARG A 118 -8.29 -2.92 -2.42
C ARG A 118 -8.65 -3.72 -3.66
N LEU A 119 -9.35 -4.81 -3.44
CA LEU A 119 -10.09 -5.53 -4.48
C LEU A 119 -11.53 -5.02 -4.51
N ASN A 120 -11.94 -4.47 -5.64
CA ASN A 120 -13.31 -4.06 -5.92
C ASN A 120 -13.90 -5.01 -6.97
N GLY A 121 -14.47 -6.13 -6.50
CA GLY A 121 -14.79 -7.27 -7.35
C GLY A 121 -13.52 -7.86 -7.97
N GLU A 122 -13.46 -7.89 -9.30
CA GLU A 122 -12.29 -8.37 -10.04
C GLU A 122 -11.22 -7.30 -10.28
N ARG A 123 -11.44 -6.05 -9.86
CA ARG A 123 -10.52 -4.94 -10.12
C ARG A 123 -9.63 -4.66 -8.92
N VAL A 124 -8.34 -4.50 -9.18
CA VAL A 124 -7.38 -3.98 -8.19
C VAL A 124 -7.35 -2.47 -8.30
N GLU A 125 -7.71 -1.80 -7.22
CA GLU A 125 -7.74 -0.34 -7.12
C GLU A 125 -6.74 0.13 -6.07
N ILE A 126 -6.03 1.21 -6.37
CA ILE A 126 -5.17 1.91 -5.41
C ILE A 126 -5.66 3.33 -5.18
N ALA A 127 -5.48 3.85 -3.97
CA ALA A 127 -5.76 5.23 -3.65
C ALA A 127 -4.47 6.05 -3.61
N VAL A 128 -4.53 7.27 -4.11
CA VAL A 128 -3.48 8.30 -4.01
C VAL A 128 -4.01 9.56 -3.35
#